data_AF-A0A8C4QQS1-F1
#
_entry.id   AF-A0A8C4QQS1-F1
#
_cell.length_a   1.000
_cell.length_b   1.000
_cell.length_c   1.000
_cell.angle_alpha   90.00
_cell.angle_beta   90.00
_cell.angle_gamma   90.00
#
_symmetry.space_group_name_H-M   'P 1'
#
loop_
_entity.id
_entity.type
_entity.pdbx_description
1 polymer ?
#
loop_
_entity_poly.entity_id
_entity_poly.type
_entity_poly.pdbx_seq_one_letter_code
_entity_poly.pdbx_strand_id
1 'polypeptide(L)'
;MCSTECCTVLCVLGLQVSRFGVETSSPCPANQFLHPHGICCEFCPIGTFMFKPCQVPGSNPLCAPCEMGTSYMDKDNNMTMCRQCSVCDPGKQFHFIYF
;
A
#
# COMPACT_ATOMS: atom_id res chain seq x y z
N MET A 1 -2.79 0.71 26.37
CA MET A 1 -3.94 1.63 26.38
C MET A 1 -5.02 0.99 25.53
N CYS A 2 -6.04 0.42 26.18
CA CYS A 2 -7.21 -0.18 25.55
C CYS A 2 -8.11 0.93 24.98
N SER A 3 -8.64 0.75 23.77
CA SER A 3 -9.76 1.55 23.28
C SER A 3 -11.05 0.74 23.41
N THR A 4 -12.08 1.43 23.88
CA THR A 4 -13.09 0.94 24.84
C THR A 4 -14.38 0.44 24.21
N GLU A 5 -14.40 0.08 22.92
CA GLU A 5 -15.64 -0.35 22.27
C GLU A 5 -15.79 -1.89 22.26
N CYS A 6 -15.48 -2.50 23.40
CA CYS A 6 -15.86 -3.87 23.75
C CYS A 6 -16.90 -3.82 24.87
N CYS A 7 -17.93 -2.98 24.71
CA CYS A 7 -19.04 -2.86 25.65
C CYS A 7 -20.23 -3.66 25.13
N THR A 8 -20.22 -4.95 25.46
CA THR A 8 -21.37 -5.67 26.02
C THR A 8 -22.75 -5.27 25.51
N VAL A 9 -23.20 -5.85 24.39
CA VAL A 9 -24.64 -6.05 24.18
C VAL A 9 -24.85 -7.50 23.71
N LEU A 10 -25.42 -8.30 24.63
CA LEU A 10 -26.00 -9.64 24.46
C LEU A 10 -25.08 -10.87 24.60
N CYS A 11 -24.48 -11.03 25.78
CA CYS A 11 -24.14 -12.36 26.35
C CYS A 11 -25.38 -13.07 26.94
N VAL A 12 -26.54 -13.02 26.29
CA VAL A 12 -27.72 -13.78 26.74
C VAL A 12 -28.14 -14.73 25.64
N LEU A 13 -27.90 -16.02 25.90
CA LEU A 13 -28.31 -17.20 25.14
C LEU A 13 -27.44 -17.57 23.92
N GLY A 14 -26.24 -18.10 24.20
CA GLY A 14 -25.77 -19.36 23.62
C GLY A 14 -25.74 -19.58 22.10
N LEU A 15 -25.60 -18.54 21.27
CA LEU A 15 -25.42 -18.69 19.83
C LEU A 15 -23.97 -18.38 19.42
N GLN A 16 -23.43 -19.24 18.56
CA GLN A 16 -22.05 -19.23 18.05
C GLN A 16 -21.63 -17.82 17.64
N VAL A 17 -20.69 -17.22 18.39
CA VAL A 17 -20.07 -15.95 18.03
C VAL A 17 -19.13 -16.23 16.88
N SER A 18 -19.64 -16.17 15.66
CA SER A 18 -18.79 -16.09 14.48
C SER A 18 -17.90 -14.86 14.64
N ARG A 19 -16.59 -15.06 14.65
CA ARG A 19 -15.64 -13.96 14.54
C ARG A 19 -15.91 -13.28 13.20
N PHE A 20 -16.58 -12.13 13.22
CA PHE A 20 -16.54 -11.20 12.10
C PHE A 20 -15.15 -10.59 12.15
N GLY A 21 -14.20 -11.24 11.46
CA GLY A 21 -13.00 -10.54 11.04
C GLY A 21 -13.50 -9.41 10.16
N VAL A 22 -13.44 -8.17 10.66
CA VAL A 22 -13.46 -7.02 9.77
C VAL A 22 -12.19 -7.19 8.94
N GLU A 23 -12.32 -7.77 7.75
CA GLU A 23 -11.35 -7.54 6.70
C GLU A 23 -11.22 -6.03 6.63
N THR A 24 -10.04 -5.51 6.93
CA THR A 24 -9.73 -4.10 6.75
C THR A 24 -9.67 -3.86 5.24
N SER A 25 -10.80 -3.97 4.57
CA SER A 25 -10.99 -3.44 3.24
C SER A 25 -10.73 -1.95 3.37
N SER A 26 -9.81 -1.45 2.54
CA SER A 26 -9.60 -0.01 2.44
C SER A 26 -10.97 0.64 2.22
N PRO A 27 -11.30 1.75 2.92
CA PRO A 27 -12.53 2.49 2.65
C PRO A 27 -12.53 3.10 1.24
N CYS A 28 -11.39 3.06 0.56
CA CYS A 28 -11.23 3.52 -0.80
C CYS A 28 -11.50 2.40 -1.83
N PRO A 29 -11.99 2.76 -3.03
CA PRO A 29 -12.07 1.84 -4.16
C PRO A 29 -10.75 1.13 -4.46
N ALA A 30 -10.79 -0.03 -5.11
CA ALA A 30 -9.62 -0.88 -5.35
C ALA A 30 -8.42 -0.17 -6.04
N ASN A 31 -8.67 0.87 -6.83
CA ASN A 31 -7.64 1.64 -7.55
C ASN A 31 -7.24 2.94 -6.84
N GLN A 32 -7.55 3.06 -5.55
CA GLN A 32 -7.23 4.23 -4.74
C GLN A 32 -6.64 3.83 -3.40
N PHE A 33 -5.81 4.70 -2.83
CA PHE A 33 -5.29 4.54 -1.49
C PHE A 33 -5.87 5.59 -0.55
N LEU A 34 -6.00 5.21 0.73
CA LEU A 34 -6.37 6.13 1.79
C LEU A 34 -5.16 6.99 2.18
N HIS A 35 -5.23 8.29 1.89
CA HIS A 35 -4.25 9.25 2.38
C HIS A 35 -4.45 9.51 3.89
N PRO A 36 -3.39 9.81 4.67
CA PRO A 36 -3.51 10.11 6.10
C PRO A 36 -4.51 11.23 6.46
N HIS A 37 -4.86 12.11 5.52
CA HIS A 37 -5.89 13.14 5.70
C HIS A 37 -7.33 12.61 5.58
N GLY A 38 -7.53 11.29 5.44
CA GLY A 38 -8.85 10.68 5.36
C GLY A 38 -9.52 10.78 3.98
N ILE A 39 -8.74 11.09 2.93
CA ILE A 39 -9.23 11.18 1.54
C ILE A 39 -8.66 10.04 0.71
N CYS A 40 -9.43 9.57 -0.27
CA CYS A 40 -8.96 8.57 -1.23
C CYS A 40 -8.26 9.26 -2.39
N CYS A 41 -7.03 8.84 -2.71
CA CYS A 41 -6.24 9.36 -3.83
C CYS A 41 -6.02 8.25 -4.86
N GLU A 42 -5.90 8.61 -6.14
CA GLU A 42 -5.42 7.68 -7.16
C GLU A 42 -3.94 7.36 -6.97
N PHE A 43 -3.49 6.19 -7.42
CA PHE A 43 -2.08 5.81 -7.36
C PHE A 43 -1.25 6.52 -8.44
N CYS A 44 0.03 6.75 -8.17
CA CYS A 44 0.99 7.13 -9.20
C CYS A 44 1.28 5.95 -10.13
N PRO A 45 1.38 6.16 -11.45
CA PRO A 45 1.65 5.09 -12.41
C PRO A 45 3.07 4.53 -12.29
N ILE A 46 3.28 3.36 -12.89
CA ILE A 46 4.59 2.71 -13.06
C ILE A 46 5.66 3.72 -13.52
N GLY A 47 6.87 3.60 -12.97
CA GLY A 47 8.00 4.48 -13.28
C GLY A 47 7.96 5.86 -12.61
N THR A 48 6.96 6.14 -11.77
CA THR A 48 6.83 7.41 -11.04
C THR A 48 6.64 7.21 -9.54
N PHE A 49 6.88 8.26 -8.76
CA PHE A 49 6.63 8.30 -7.31
C PHE A 49 5.79 9.54 -6.95
N MET A 50 5.16 9.51 -5.79
CA MET A 50 4.35 10.62 -5.26
C MET A 50 5.24 11.76 -4.76
N PHE A 51 5.34 12.83 -5.56
CA PHE A 51 6.06 14.05 -5.21
C PHE A 51 5.23 14.97 -4.31
N LYS A 52 3.93 15.11 -4.59
CA LYS A 52 2.98 15.77 -3.67
C LYS A 52 1.70 14.94 -3.55
N PRO A 53 1.09 14.88 -2.35
CA PRO A 53 -0.16 14.16 -2.16
C PRO A 53 -1.31 14.83 -2.92
N CYS A 54 -2.36 14.05 -3.18
CA CYS A 54 -3.60 14.60 -3.69
C CYS A 54 -4.26 15.51 -2.64
N GLN A 55 -4.94 16.56 -3.08
CA GLN A 55 -5.67 17.49 -2.19
C GLN A 55 -7.19 17.29 -2.26
N VAL A 56 -7.67 16.65 -3.31
CA VAL A 56 -9.09 16.44 -3.59
C VAL A 56 -9.35 14.93 -3.64
N PRO A 57 -10.44 14.44 -3.01
CA PRO A 57 -10.81 13.03 -3.11
C PRO A 57 -10.97 12.57 -4.56
N GLY A 58 -10.40 11.41 -4.87
CA GLY A 58 -10.40 10.82 -6.20
C GLY A 58 -9.49 11.53 -7.21
N SER A 59 -8.68 12.50 -6.79
CA SER A 59 -7.73 13.15 -7.70
C SER A 59 -6.39 12.40 -7.72
N ASN A 60 -5.65 12.62 -8.82
CA ASN A 60 -4.27 12.19 -8.91
C ASN A 60 -3.38 13.00 -7.96
N PRO A 61 -2.43 12.37 -7.26
CA PRO A 61 -1.30 13.06 -6.66
C PRO A 61 -0.39 13.66 -7.75
N LEU A 62 0.49 14.58 -7.37
CA LEU A 62 1.54 15.02 -8.28
C LEU A 62 2.65 13.98 -8.30
N CYS A 63 2.77 13.27 -9.42
CA CYS A 63 3.78 12.23 -9.60
C CYS A 63 5.02 12.77 -10.33
N ALA A 64 6.20 12.32 -9.93
CA ALA A 64 7.47 12.63 -10.59
C ALA A 64 8.15 11.34 -11.07
N PRO A 65 8.92 11.37 -12.16
CA PRO A 65 9.59 10.19 -12.70
C PRO A 65 10.70 9.70 -11.76
N CYS A 66 10.92 8.39 -11.74
CA CYS A 66 12.13 7.80 -11.16
C CYS A 66 13.37 8.18 -11.98
N GLU A 67 14.51 8.25 -11.30
CA GLU A 67 15.79 8.49 -11.96
C GLU A 67 16.23 7.26 -12.75
N MET A 68 16.48 7.45 -14.04
CA MET A 68 16.83 6.38 -14.97
C MET A 68 18.14 5.71 -14.60
N GLY A 69 18.12 4.39 -14.49
CA GLY A 69 19.32 3.57 -14.22
C GLY A 69 19.68 3.42 -12.74
N THR A 70 19.19 4.30 -11.86
CA THR A 70 19.45 4.23 -10.41
C THR A 70 18.22 3.80 -9.61
N SER A 71 17.02 4.16 -10.06
CA SER A 71 15.78 3.91 -9.33
C SER A 71 14.63 3.51 -10.23
N TYR A 72 13.63 2.84 -9.66
CA TYR A 72 12.50 2.30 -10.39
C TYR A 72 11.23 2.24 -9.54
N MET A 73 10.11 2.09 -10.24
CA MET A 73 8.85 1.66 -9.67
C MET A 73 8.19 0.70 -10.64
N ASP A 74 7.90 -0.51 -10.18
CA ASP A 74 7.44 -1.63 -11.00
C ASP A 74 5.91 -1.78 -11.05
N LYS A 75 5.19 -1.02 -10.22
CA LYS A 75 3.73 -1.06 -10.07
C LYS A 75 3.18 0.33 -9.78
N ASP A 76 1.87 0.47 -9.95
CA ASP A 76 1.16 1.62 -9.43
C ASP A 76 1.35 1.73 -7.91
N ASN A 77 1.58 2.93 -7.41
CA ASN A 77 2.13 3.11 -6.07
C ASN A 77 1.68 4.42 -5.41
N ASN A 78 1.83 4.48 -4.09
CA ASN A 78 1.63 5.67 -3.27
C ASN A 78 2.91 6.04 -2.50
N MET A 79 4.07 5.63 -3.01
CA MET A 79 5.37 5.82 -2.36
C MET A 79 5.89 7.23 -2.61
N THR A 80 6.52 7.83 -1.60
CA THR A 80 7.12 9.17 -1.70
C THR A 80 8.55 9.16 -2.26
N MET A 81 9.07 7.98 -2.61
CA MET A 81 10.38 7.79 -3.23
C MET A 81 10.39 6.53 -4.10
N CYS A 82 11.23 6.51 -5.13
CA CYS A 82 11.46 5.31 -5.95
C CYS A 82 12.31 4.28 -5.23
N ARG A 83 12.14 3.00 -5.59
CA ARG A 83 13.01 1.91 -5.11
C ARG A 83 14.34 2.00 -5.84
N GLN A 84 15.43 1.71 -5.15
CA GLN A 84 16.76 1.69 -5.76
C GLN A 84 16.96 0.40 -6.56
N CYS A 85 17.56 0.52 -7.75
CA CYS A 85 17.98 -0.63 -8.54
C CYS A 85 18.98 -1.47 -7.74
N SER A 86 18.79 -2.78 -7.73
CA SER A 86 19.76 -3.70 -7.14
C SER A 86 21.03 -3.73 -7.97
N VAL A 87 22.18 -3.64 -7.31
CA VAL A 87 23.47 -3.86 -7.96
C VAL A 87 23.74 -5.35 -8.01
N CYS A 88 24.01 -5.87 -9.21
CA CYS A 88 24.50 -7.23 -9.37
C CYS A 88 25.96 -7.28 -8.89
N ASP A 89 26.27 -8.17 -7.96
CA ASP A 89 27.66 -8.45 -7.59
C ASP A 89 28.33 -9.16 -8.78
N PRO A 90 29.31 -8.53 -9.45
CA PRO A 90 29.97 -9.13 -10.61
C PRO A 90 30.70 -10.44 -10.28
N GLY A 91 30.99 -10.70 -9.00
CA GLY A 91 31.62 -11.93 -8.53
C GLY A 91 30.64 -13.07 -8.23
N LYS A 92 29.31 -12.82 -8.21
CA LYS A 92 28.30 -13.86 -7.98
C LYS A 92 27.70 -14.34 -9.29
N GLN A 93 28.28 -15.41 -9.83
CA GLN A 93 27.64 -16.19 -10.88
C GLN A 93 26.41 -16.90 -10.30
N PHE A 94 25.27 -16.82 -10.99
CA PHE A 94 24.12 -17.66 -10.70
C PHE A 94 24.53 -19.12 -10.93
N HIS A 95 24.79 -19.86 -9.87
CA HIS A 95 25.01 -21.30 -9.94
C HIS A 95 23.66 -21.94 -10.23
N PHE A 96 23.38 -22.19 -11.51
CA PHE A 96 22.26 -23.01 -11.92
C PHE A 96 22.58 -24.45 -11.50
N ILE A 97 22.05 -24.87 -10.34
CA ILE A 97 22.00 -26.28 -9.99
C ILE A 97 20.97 -26.91 -10.92
N TYR A 98 21.46 -27.54 -12.00
CA TYR A 98 20.65 -28.41 -12.83
C TYR A 98 20.24 -29.60 -11.95
N PHE A 99 18.94 -29.76 -11.75
CA PHE A 99 18.34 -30.97 -11.17
C PHE A 99 18.29 -32.08 -12.23
#